data_AF-A0A0C3D7U8-F1
#
_entry.id   AF-A0A0C3D7U8-F1
#
_cell.length_a   1.000
_cell.length_b   1.000
_cell.length_c   1.000
_cell.angle_alpha   90.00
_cell.angle_beta   90.00
_cell.angle_gamma   90.00
#
_symmetry.space_group_name_H-M   'P 1'
#
loop_
_entity.id
_entity.type
_entity.pdbx_description
1 polymer ?
#
loop_
_entity_poly.entity_id
_entity_poly.type
_entity_poly.pdbx_seq_one_letter_code
_entity_poly.pdbx_strand_id
1 'polypeptide(L)'
;KGTLEGCSPFTGQVLNHGHTMFCLHIATVNRFPSVSKKMQESWASLQEGVKGSTDLEEELTRIDQDTSLKERAVNYVWGAASQIQGELVTKAHQRISASYNIPGTMKPQDVTTAVEWLIKTGVFLDGDLDIKTRTYDKQQPFHHPIIKDLIVNQWYSSKGEGAKYVSIFKEMPNCLLALVATVLFSFCFFF
;
A
#
# COMPACT_ATOMS: atom_id res chain seq x y z
N LYS A 1 -11.70 -4.52 -12.23
CA LYS A 1 -12.62 -3.38 -11.97
C LYS A 1 -14.04 -3.89 -12.23
N GLY A 2 -14.76 -4.31 -11.19
CA GLY A 2 -16.16 -4.74 -11.34
C GLY A 2 -17.04 -3.50 -11.41
N THR A 3 -17.50 -3.15 -12.61
CA THR A 3 -18.47 -2.07 -12.78
C THR A 3 -19.76 -2.50 -12.09
N LEU A 4 -20.22 -1.74 -11.09
CA LEU A 4 -21.53 -1.94 -10.49
C LEU A 4 -22.57 -1.42 -11.50
N GLU A 5 -22.86 -2.21 -12.52
CA GLU A 5 -23.89 -1.91 -13.51
C GLU A 5 -25.24 -1.76 -12.80
N GLY A 6 -25.95 -0.66 -13.09
CA GLY A 6 -27.27 -0.34 -12.52
C GLY A 6 -27.31 0.61 -11.31
N CYS A 7 -26.17 1.16 -10.86
CA CYS A 7 -26.13 2.13 -9.75
C CYS A 7 -26.20 3.59 -10.23
N SER A 8 -26.75 4.46 -9.39
CA SER A 8 -26.80 5.92 -9.61
C SER A 8 -25.38 6.48 -9.81
N PRO A 9 -25.20 7.56 -10.63
CA PRO A 9 -23.93 8.26 -10.74
C PRO A 9 -23.35 8.67 -9.38
N PHE A 10 -24.22 8.99 -8.42
CA PHE A 10 -23.83 9.34 -7.05
C PHE A 10 -23.27 8.13 -6.28
N THR A 11 -23.81 6.92 -6.47
CA THR A 11 -23.27 5.70 -5.86
C THR A 11 -21.79 5.53 -6.23
N GLY A 12 -21.46 5.67 -7.51
CA GLY A 12 -20.08 5.54 -7.98
C GLY A 12 -19.14 6.56 -7.33
N GLN A 13 -19.62 7.79 -7.11
CA GLN A 13 -18.84 8.84 -6.42
C GLN A 13 -18.65 8.51 -4.94
N VAL A 14 -19.70 8.10 -4.22
CA VAL A 14 -19.60 7.68 -2.81
C VAL A 14 -18.54 6.59 -2.65
N LEU A 15 -18.55 5.59 -3.52
CA LEU A 15 -17.60 4.48 -3.48
C LEU A 15 -16.17 4.91 -3.78
N ASN A 16 -15.96 5.77 -4.77
CA ASN A 16 -14.62 6.28 -5.09
C ASN A 16 -14.03 7.12 -3.94
N HIS A 17 -14.84 7.97 -3.31
CA HIS A 17 -14.41 8.75 -2.15
C HIS A 17 -14.11 7.84 -0.95
N GLY A 18 -15.00 6.90 -0.63
CA GLY A 18 -14.77 5.94 0.44
C GLY A 18 -13.53 5.06 0.21
N HIS A 19 -13.31 4.62 -1.03
CA HIS A 19 -12.10 3.89 -1.40
C HIS A 19 -10.84 4.73 -1.21
N THR A 20 -10.87 6.00 -1.62
CA THR A 20 -9.73 6.92 -1.42
C THR A 20 -9.46 7.13 0.07
N MET A 21 -10.50 7.31 0.89
CA MET A 21 -10.34 7.45 2.34
C MET A 21 -9.80 6.18 2.98
N PHE A 22 -10.21 5.00 2.50
CA PHE A 22 -9.68 3.75 3.03
C PHE A 22 -8.22 3.54 2.60
N CYS A 23 -7.83 3.91 1.38
CA CYS A 23 -6.43 3.96 0.97
C CYS A 23 -5.58 4.81 1.95
N LEU A 24 -6.08 6.00 2.31
CA LEU A 24 -5.45 6.88 3.27
C LEU A 24 -5.36 6.23 4.65
N HIS A 25 -6.46 5.65 5.13
CA HIS A 25 -6.51 4.93 6.42
C HIS A 25 -5.47 3.80 6.49
N ILE A 26 -5.32 3.01 5.42
CA ILE A 26 -4.32 1.95 5.33
C ILE A 26 -2.90 2.52 5.40
N ALA A 27 -2.64 3.59 4.64
CA ALA A 27 -1.32 4.22 4.57
C ALA A 27 -0.92 4.88 5.89
N THR A 28 -1.87 5.43 6.66
CA THR A 28 -1.55 6.31 7.79
C THR A 28 -1.95 5.77 9.16
N VAL A 29 -2.99 4.92 9.25
CA VAL A 29 -3.57 4.46 10.52
C VAL A 29 -3.41 2.97 10.73
N ASN A 30 -3.88 2.15 9.78
CA ASN A 30 -3.92 0.70 9.95
C ASN A 30 -3.54 -0.04 8.66
N ARG A 31 -2.26 -0.37 8.53
CA ARG A 31 -1.71 -1.07 7.35
C ARG A 31 -2.29 -2.47 7.08
N PHE A 32 -2.75 -3.16 8.12
CA PHE A 32 -3.23 -4.55 8.03
C PHE A 32 -4.56 -4.67 8.79
N PRO A 33 -5.63 -4.12 8.20
CA PRO A 33 -6.93 -4.15 8.84
C PRO A 33 -7.43 -5.59 8.97
N SER A 34 -7.98 -5.91 10.14
CA SER A 34 -8.49 -7.25 10.40
C SER A 34 -9.83 -7.46 9.70
N VAL A 35 -10.06 -8.65 9.15
CA VAL A 35 -11.33 -9.01 8.50
C VAL A 35 -12.52 -8.83 9.45
N SER A 36 -12.33 -9.01 10.77
CA SER A 36 -13.39 -8.76 11.77
C SER A 36 -13.81 -7.30 11.86
N LYS A 37 -12.95 -6.36 11.46
CA LYS A 37 -13.22 -4.91 11.45
C LYS A 37 -13.63 -4.38 10.08
N LYS A 38 -13.70 -5.23 9.06
CA LYS A 38 -14.00 -4.85 7.66
C LYS A 38 -15.21 -3.94 7.53
N MET A 39 -16.35 -4.34 8.11
CA MET A 39 -17.58 -3.54 8.06
C MET A 39 -17.35 -2.16 8.70
N GLN A 40 -16.78 -2.13 9.90
CA GLN A 40 -16.58 -0.91 10.66
C GLN A 40 -15.64 0.07 9.94
N GLU A 41 -14.46 -0.39 9.51
CA GLU A 41 -13.44 0.49 8.95
C GLU A 41 -13.77 0.93 7.51
N SER A 42 -14.34 0.04 6.69
CA SER A 42 -14.82 0.43 5.35
C SER A 42 -15.99 1.42 5.44
N TRP A 43 -16.93 1.20 6.37
CA TRP A 43 -18.08 2.09 6.54
C TRP A 43 -17.66 3.47 7.07
N ALA A 44 -16.77 3.52 8.06
CA ALA A 44 -16.21 4.79 8.53
C ALA A 44 -15.50 5.56 7.42
N SER A 45 -14.82 4.86 6.51
CA SER A 45 -14.15 5.49 5.36
C SER A 45 -15.15 6.03 4.33
N LEU A 46 -16.28 5.34 4.12
CA LEU A 46 -17.39 5.85 3.30
C LEU A 46 -17.97 7.13 3.91
N GLN A 47 -18.24 7.13 5.22
CA GLN A 47 -18.76 8.29 5.93
C GLN A 47 -17.83 9.49 5.85
N GLU A 48 -16.53 9.29 6.08
CA GLU A 48 -15.55 10.39 5.99
C GLU A 48 -15.38 10.88 4.54
N GLY A 49 -15.47 9.97 3.56
CA GLY A 49 -15.27 10.31 2.14
C GLY A 49 -16.37 11.20 1.55
N VAL A 50 -17.60 11.12 2.06
CA VAL A 50 -18.73 11.92 1.56
C VAL A 50 -18.94 13.22 2.34
N LYS A 51 -18.24 13.40 3.46
CA LYS A 51 -18.46 14.47 4.42
C LYS A 51 -18.39 15.84 3.77
N GLY A 52 -19.42 16.65 4.01
CA GLY A 52 -19.53 18.01 3.47
C GLY A 52 -20.16 18.09 2.08
N SER A 53 -20.66 16.98 1.54
CA SER A 53 -21.47 16.93 0.32
C SER A 53 -22.85 16.35 0.63
N THR A 54 -23.88 17.21 0.68
CA THR A 54 -25.26 16.81 0.99
C THR A 54 -25.75 15.69 0.07
N ASP A 55 -25.54 15.82 -1.24
CA ASP A 55 -25.99 14.82 -2.23
C ASP A 55 -25.35 13.43 -2.00
N LEU A 56 -24.06 13.40 -1.62
CA LEU A 56 -23.34 12.15 -1.36
C LEU A 56 -23.70 11.55 0.01
N GLU A 57 -24.00 12.38 1.01
CA GLU A 57 -24.48 11.95 2.33
C GLU A 57 -25.90 11.35 2.23
N GLU A 58 -26.78 11.96 1.45
CA GLU A 58 -28.11 11.42 1.14
C GLU A 58 -28.01 10.07 0.42
N GLU A 59 -27.14 9.98 -0.59
CA GLU A 59 -26.91 8.74 -1.32
C GLU A 59 -26.29 7.64 -0.41
N LEU A 60 -25.38 7.99 0.50
CA LEU A 60 -24.84 7.05 1.48
C LEU A 60 -25.94 6.53 2.42
N THR A 61 -26.89 7.39 2.80
CA THR A 61 -28.06 6.98 3.59
C THR A 61 -28.95 6.00 2.83
N ARG A 62 -29.15 6.22 1.52
CA ARG A 62 -29.87 5.27 0.65
C ARG A 62 -29.15 3.93 0.56
N ILE A 63 -27.82 3.93 0.45
CA ILE A 63 -27.01 2.70 0.47
C ILE A 63 -27.14 1.98 1.82
N ASP A 64 -27.21 2.70 2.94
CA ASP A 64 -27.32 2.12 4.28
C ASP A 64 -28.63 1.33 4.49
N GLN A 65 -29.72 1.80 3.87
CA GLN A 65 -31.03 1.17 3.94
C GLN A 65 -31.14 -0.12 3.11
N ASP A 66 -30.26 -0.30 2.12
CA ASP A 66 -30.20 -1.49 1.28
C ASP A 66 -29.04 -2.39 1.70
N THR A 67 -29.36 -3.48 2.41
CA THR A 67 -28.36 -4.44 2.91
C THR A 67 -27.43 -4.97 1.82
N SER A 68 -27.95 -5.22 0.61
CA SER A 68 -27.15 -5.76 -0.50
C SER A 68 -26.21 -4.71 -1.07
N LEU A 69 -26.69 -3.48 -1.28
CA LEU A 69 -25.85 -2.37 -1.73
C LEU A 69 -24.80 -2.00 -0.68
N LYS A 70 -25.16 -1.97 0.60
CA LYS A 70 -24.23 -1.74 1.71
C LYS A 70 -23.09 -2.76 1.72
N GLU A 71 -23.42 -4.05 1.59
CA GLU A 71 -22.40 -5.10 1.54
C GLU A 71 -21.47 -4.93 0.32
N ARG A 72 -22.03 -4.64 -0.87
CA ARG A 72 -21.25 -4.37 -2.08
C ARG A 72 -20.34 -3.15 -1.92
N ALA A 73 -20.84 -2.08 -1.30
CA ALA A 73 -20.08 -0.86 -1.03
C ALA A 73 -18.89 -1.14 -0.09
N VAL A 74 -19.13 -1.84 1.00
CA VAL A 74 -18.11 -2.25 1.97
C VAL A 74 -17.06 -3.15 1.32
N ASN A 75 -17.48 -4.11 0.49
CA ASN A 75 -16.58 -4.99 -0.26
C ASN A 75 -15.71 -4.22 -1.26
N TYR A 76 -16.30 -3.26 -1.97
CA TYR A 76 -15.59 -2.41 -2.92
C TYR A 76 -14.50 -1.60 -2.22
N VAL A 77 -14.86 -0.88 -1.14
CA VAL A 77 -13.92 -0.06 -0.37
C VAL A 77 -12.83 -0.91 0.27
N TRP A 78 -13.19 -2.07 0.84
CA TRP A 78 -12.22 -3.01 1.43
C TRP A 78 -11.14 -3.46 0.43
N GLY A 79 -11.48 -3.53 -0.86
CA GLY A 79 -10.54 -3.86 -1.94
C GLY A 79 -9.34 -2.92 -2.06
N ALA A 80 -9.41 -1.72 -1.49
CA ALA A 80 -8.28 -0.79 -1.47
C ALA A 80 -7.04 -1.38 -0.78
N ALA A 81 -7.24 -2.22 0.24
CA ALA A 81 -6.15 -2.87 0.98
C ALA A 81 -5.29 -3.77 0.07
N SER A 82 -5.93 -4.66 -0.68
CA SER A 82 -5.23 -5.53 -1.61
C SER A 82 -4.67 -4.76 -2.80
N GLN A 83 -5.36 -3.69 -3.24
CA GLN A 83 -4.87 -2.84 -4.33
C GLN A 83 -3.54 -2.15 -3.97
N ILE A 84 -3.45 -1.45 -2.83
CA ILE A 84 -2.21 -0.78 -2.41
C ILE A 84 -1.06 -1.77 -2.30
N GLN A 85 -1.30 -2.94 -1.69
CA GLN A 85 -0.28 -3.98 -1.55
C GLN A 85 0.17 -4.51 -2.92
N GLY A 86 -0.76 -4.81 -3.83
CA GLY A 86 -0.43 -5.28 -5.17
C GLY A 86 0.34 -4.25 -6.00
N GLU A 87 -0.01 -2.98 -5.87
CA GLU A 87 0.73 -1.88 -6.52
C GLU A 87 2.16 -1.75 -5.98
N LEU A 88 2.34 -1.83 -4.67
CA LEU A 88 3.66 -1.79 -4.04
C LEU A 88 4.51 -2.99 -4.44
N VAL A 89 3.95 -4.21 -4.45
CA VAL A 89 4.63 -5.43 -4.90
C VAL A 89 5.11 -5.25 -6.34
N THR A 90 4.24 -4.78 -7.23
CA THR A 90 4.59 -4.52 -8.64
C THR A 90 5.73 -3.51 -8.76
N LYS A 91 5.68 -2.41 -8.01
CA LYS A 91 6.73 -1.37 -8.01
C LYS A 91 8.05 -1.89 -7.43
N ALA A 92 8.00 -2.71 -6.38
CA ALA A 92 9.18 -3.33 -5.79
C ALA A 92 9.86 -4.28 -6.79
N HIS A 93 9.08 -5.16 -7.46
CA HIS A 93 9.60 -6.08 -8.47
C HIS A 93 10.36 -5.35 -9.58
N GLN A 94 9.82 -4.22 -10.05
CA GLN A 94 10.43 -3.44 -11.12
C GLN A 94 11.78 -2.81 -10.73
N ARG A 95 12.03 -2.61 -9.43
CA ARG A 95 13.15 -1.81 -8.92
C ARG A 95 14.21 -2.62 -8.21
N ILE A 96 13.89 -3.84 -7.79
CA ILE A 96 14.75 -4.59 -6.87
C ILE A 96 16.10 -4.96 -7.47
N SER A 97 16.14 -5.47 -8.72
CA SER A 97 17.41 -5.85 -9.35
C SER A 97 18.37 -4.67 -9.47
N ALA A 98 17.85 -3.49 -9.82
CA ALA A 98 18.62 -2.26 -9.90
C ALA A 98 19.03 -1.75 -8.52
N SER A 99 18.11 -1.77 -7.54
CA SER A 99 18.35 -1.22 -6.21
C SER A 99 19.40 -1.99 -5.42
N TYR A 100 19.42 -3.31 -5.58
CA TYR A 100 20.34 -4.20 -4.89
C TYR A 100 21.63 -4.46 -5.69
N ASN A 101 21.78 -3.82 -6.86
CA ASN A 101 22.93 -3.96 -7.75
C ASN A 101 23.28 -5.42 -8.07
N ILE A 102 22.27 -6.29 -8.19
CA ILE A 102 22.48 -7.71 -8.55
C ILE A 102 22.98 -7.72 -10.00
N PRO A 103 24.26 -8.04 -10.27
CA PRO A 103 24.80 -7.95 -11.62
C PRO A 103 24.12 -8.98 -12.51
N GLY A 104 23.67 -8.57 -13.70
CA GLY A 104 23.16 -9.51 -14.71
C GLY A 104 24.19 -10.53 -15.20
N THR A 105 25.47 -10.31 -14.87
CA THR A 105 26.60 -11.20 -15.14
C THR A 105 26.92 -12.17 -13.99
N MET A 106 26.17 -12.10 -12.88
CA MET A 106 26.38 -12.97 -11.73
C MET A 106 25.97 -14.41 -12.07
N LYS A 107 26.78 -15.39 -11.70
CA LYS A 107 26.44 -16.79 -11.95
C LYS A 107 25.24 -17.17 -11.08
N PRO A 108 24.36 -18.11 -11.53
CA PRO A 108 23.19 -18.52 -10.76
C PRO A 108 23.50 -18.90 -9.31
N GLN A 109 24.61 -19.61 -9.06
CA GLN A 109 25.03 -20.02 -7.72
C GLN A 109 25.39 -18.84 -6.81
N ASP A 110 26.00 -17.80 -7.37
CA ASP A 110 26.37 -16.59 -6.63
C ASP A 110 25.11 -15.79 -6.25
N VAL A 111 24.11 -15.77 -7.15
CA VAL A 111 22.79 -15.17 -6.87
C VAL A 111 22.10 -15.92 -5.72
N THR A 112 22.04 -17.25 -5.78
CA THR A 112 21.45 -18.06 -4.69
C THR A 112 22.14 -17.79 -3.35
N THR A 113 23.47 -17.75 -3.34
CA THR A 113 24.23 -17.52 -2.10
C THR A 113 23.99 -16.11 -1.53
N ALA A 114 23.90 -15.10 -2.41
CA ALA A 114 23.56 -13.74 -2.02
C ALA A 114 22.14 -13.64 -1.43
N VAL A 115 21.15 -14.22 -2.11
CA VAL A 115 19.76 -14.25 -1.64
C VAL A 115 19.65 -14.96 -0.28
N GLU A 116 20.27 -16.14 -0.14
CA GLU A 116 20.28 -16.85 1.14
C GLU A 116 20.89 -16.04 2.27
N TRP A 117 21.99 -15.32 2.00
CA TRP A 117 22.61 -14.45 3.00
C TRP A 117 21.65 -13.35 3.43
N LEU A 118 20.98 -12.69 2.48
CA LEU A 118 20.00 -11.65 2.79
C LEU A 118 18.81 -12.21 3.61
N ILE A 119 18.27 -13.37 3.23
CA ILE A 119 17.15 -14.01 3.96
C ILE A 119 17.57 -14.38 5.39
N LYS A 120 18.74 -15.00 5.56
CA LYS A 120 19.24 -15.45 6.86
C LYS A 120 19.54 -14.29 7.81
N THR A 121 19.99 -13.15 7.27
CA THR A 121 20.37 -11.99 8.07
C THR A 121 19.24 -10.97 8.23
N GLY A 122 18.27 -10.96 7.32
CA GLY A 122 17.13 -10.04 7.35
C GLY A 122 17.47 -8.60 6.98
N VAL A 123 18.59 -8.35 6.30
CA VAL A 123 19.22 -7.02 6.15
C VAL A 123 18.74 -6.21 4.93
N PHE A 124 17.60 -6.59 4.36
CA PHE A 124 17.04 -5.99 3.13
C PHE A 124 16.75 -4.49 3.24
N LEU A 125 16.59 -4.00 4.47
CA LEU A 125 16.16 -2.64 4.73
C LEU A 125 17.31 -1.75 5.22
N ASP A 126 18.47 -2.35 5.52
CA ASP A 126 19.61 -1.65 6.10
C ASP A 126 20.33 -0.77 5.07
N GLY A 127 20.91 0.32 5.57
CA GLY A 127 21.76 1.22 4.81
C GLY A 127 23.07 0.57 4.39
N ASP A 128 23.69 1.13 3.35
CA ASP A 128 25.01 0.73 2.85
C ASP A 128 25.14 -0.78 2.54
N LEU A 129 24.03 -1.39 2.13
CA LEU A 129 23.96 -2.80 1.75
C LEU A 129 24.75 -3.05 0.46
N ASP A 130 25.77 -3.91 0.54
CA ASP A 130 26.51 -4.42 -0.61
C ASP A 130 26.39 -5.95 -0.66
N ILE A 131 25.67 -6.44 -1.67
CA ILE A 131 25.46 -7.87 -1.89
C ILE A 131 26.76 -8.62 -2.23
N LYS A 132 27.70 -7.98 -2.93
CA LYS A 132 28.94 -8.62 -3.39
C LYS A 132 29.86 -8.88 -2.21
N THR A 133 30.04 -7.89 -1.34
CA THR A 133 30.88 -8.00 -0.14
C THR A 133 30.12 -8.53 1.08
N ARG A 134 28.79 -8.63 1.01
CA ARG A 134 27.91 -9.08 2.10
C ARG A 134 28.07 -8.22 3.35
N THR A 135 28.13 -6.90 3.14
CA THR A 135 28.26 -5.89 4.19
C THR A 135 27.04 -4.99 4.22
N TYR A 136 26.77 -4.42 5.39
CA TYR A 136 25.66 -3.49 5.62
C TYR A 136 25.95 -2.69 6.90
N ASP A 137 25.31 -1.53 7.04
CA ASP A 137 25.38 -0.72 8.26
C ASP A 137 24.20 -1.01 9.19
N LYS A 138 24.48 -1.74 10.27
CA LYS A 138 23.52 -2.06 11.34
C LYS A 138 22.95 -0.83 12.06
N GLN A 139 23.64 0.31 11.99
CA GLN A 139 23.19 1.54 12.63
C GLN A 139 22.17 2.30 11.77
N GLN A 140 21.90 1.82 10.55
CA GLN A 140 21.00 2.45 9.59
C GLN A 140 19.84 1.51 9.18
N PRO A 141 19.00 1.04 10.12
CA PRO A 141 17.84 0.23 9.76
C PRO A 141 16.84 1.09 8.95
N PHE A 142 16.22 0.50 7.93
CA PHE A 142 15.28 1.19 7.03
C PHE A 142 15.87 2.33 6.17
N HIS A 143 17.20 2.35 5.99
CA HIS A 143 17.88 3.35 5.16
C HIS A 143 18.17 2.88 3.73
N HIS A 144 17.81 1.64 3.36
CA HIS A 144 18.00 1.18 1.99
C HIS A 144 17.26 2.11 1.00
N PRO A 145 17.91 2.62 -0.07
CA PRO A 145 17.32 3.63 -0.97
C PRO A 145 15.99 3.21 -1.62
N ILE A 146 15.77 1.91 -1.80
CA ILE A 146 14.52 1.35 -2.35
C ILE A 146 13.29 1.74 -1.53
N ILE A 147 13.43 1.93 -0.22
CA ILE A 147 12.33 2.31 0.67
C ILE A 147 11.83 3.69 0.27
N LYS A 148 12.73 4.68 0.21
CA LYS A 148 12.42 6.04 -0.23
C LYS A 148 11.80 6.04 -1.62
N ASP A 149 12.38 5.27 -2.55
CA ASP A 149 11.90 5.20 -3.93
C ASP A 149 10.46 4.66 -4.00
N LEU A 150 10.14 3.58 -3.29
CA LEU A 150 8.77 3.04 -3.24
C LEU A 150 7.78 4.02 -2.63
N ILE A 151 8.15 4.71 -1.55
CA ILE A 151 7.30 5.70 -0.89
C ILE A 151 6.99 6.86 -1.85
N VAL A 152 8.01 7.41 -2.49
CA VAL A 152 7.86 8.54 -3.40
C VAL A 152 7.01 8.14 -4.61
N ASN A 153 7.26 6.98 -5.21
CA ASN A 153 6.52 6.54 -6.39
C ASN A 153 5.05 6.18 -6.10
N GLN A 154 4.75 5.63 -4.92
CA GLN A 154 3.38 5.28 -4.56
C GLN A 154 2.57 6.52 -4.17
N TRP A 155 3.04 7.29 -3.18
CA TRP A 155 2.21 8.33 -2.57
C TRP A 155 2.55 9.75 -3.03
N TYR A 156 3.78 10.02 -3.44
CA TYR A 156 4.23 11.38 -3.80
C TYR A 156 4.46 11.60 -5.30
N SER A 157 3.98 10.68 -6.14
CA SER A 157 3.90 10.91 -7.58
C SER A 157 2.84 11.97 -7.90
N SER A 158 2.84 12.52 -9.12
CA SER A 158 1.87 13.55 -9.54
C SER A 158 0.40 13.12 -9.42
N LYS A 159 0.13 11.81 -9.32
CA LYS A 159 -1.22 11.25 -9.15
C LYS A 159 -1.46 10.68 -7.75
N GLY A 160 -0.42 10.56 -6.93
CA GLY A 160 -0.45 9.92 -5.61
C GLY A 160 -1.20 10.73 -4.55
N GLU A 161 -1.66 10.04 -3.52
CA GLU A 161 -2.47 10.61 -2.45
C GLU A 161 -1.67 11.57 -1.56
N GLY A 162 -0.37 11.32 -1.35
CA GLY A 162 0.51 12.19 -0.56
C GLY A 162 0.67 13.59 -1.15
N ALA A 163 0.57 13.74 -2.47
CA ALA A 163 0.57 15.04 -3.13
C ALA A 163 -0.77 15.79 -2.98
N LYS A 164 -1.88 15.06 -2.81
CA LYS A 164 -3.24 15.64 -2.70
C LYS A 164 -3.65 15.91 -1.25
N TYR A 165 -3.23 15.06 -0.33
CA TYR A 165 -3.64 15.05 1.07
C TYR A 165 -2.46 15.35 2.00
N VAL A 166 -1.75 16.45 1.72
CA VAL A 166 -0.49 16.81 2.42
C VAL A 166 -0.66 16.87 3.95
N SER A 167 -1.81 17.30 4.45
CA SER A 167 -2.10 17.35 5.89
C SER A 167 -2.11 15.97 6.56
N ILE A 168 -2.55 14.93 5.84
CA ILE A 168 -2.63 13.54 6.33
C ILE A 168 -1.24 12.88 6.35
N PHE A 169 -0.33 13.34 5.48
CA PHE A 169 1.05 12.83 5.37
C PHE A 169 2.10 13.77 5.97
N LYS A 170 1.70 14.77 6.76
CA LYS A 170 2.59 15.82 7.28
C LYS A 170 3.76 15.25 8.08
N GLU A 171 3.52 14.17 8.82
CA GLU A 171 4.55 13.31 9.39
C GLU A 171 4.50 11.96 8.67
N MET A 172 5.67 11.40 8.34
CA MET A 172 5.72 10.13 7.63
C MET A 172 5.13 9.02 8.51
N PRO A 173 3.99 8.41 8.15
CA PRO A 173 3.34 7.46 9.04
C PRO A 173 4.17 6.18 9.18
N ASN A 174 4.33 5.67 10.40
CA ASN A 174 4.98 4.38 10.64
C ASN A 174 4.28 3.24 9.88
N CYS A 175 2.97 3.35 9.66
CA CYS A 175 2.19 2.41 8.85
C CYS A 175 2.69 2.34 7.40
N LEU A 176 3.09 3.46 6.83
CA LEU A 176 3.60 3.56 5.47
C LEU A 176 4.95 2.85 5.35
N LEU A 177 5.87 3.14 6.27
CA LEU A 177 7.16 2.45 6.32
C LEU A 177 6.99 0.94 6.49
N ALA A 178 6.08 0.53 7.38
CA ALA A 178 5.82 -0.88 7.63
C ALA A 178 5.14 -1.58 6.43
N LEU A 179 4.28 -0.92 5.66
CA LEU A 179 3.74 -1.46 4.39
C LEU A 179 4.86 -1.77 3.40
N VAL A 180 5.75 -0.80 3.18
CA VAL A 180 6.89 -0.95 2.27
C VAL A 180 7.84 -2.05 2.74
N ALA A 181 8.17 -2.06 4.04
CA ALA A 181 8.99 -3.09 4.64
C ALA A 181 8.39 -4.49 4.46
N THR A 182 7.09 -4.66 4.73
CA THR A 182 6.43 -5.96 4.54
C THR A 182 6.48 -6.42 3.09
N VAL A 183 6.25 -5.54 2.13
CA VAL A 183 6.34 -5.89 0.70
C VAL A 183 7.73 -6.36 0.31
N LEU A 184 8.77 -5.65 0.78
CA LEU A 184 10.16 -6.01 0.53
C LEU A 184 10.53 -7.36 1.17
N PHE A 185 10.10 -7.59 2.41
CA PHE A 185 10.29 -8.88 3.08
C PHE A 185 9.57 -10.02 2.37
N SER A 186 8.29 -9.84 2.00
CA SER A 186 7.50 -10.86 1.31
C SER A 186 8.11 -11.27 -0.02
N PHE A 187 8.64 -10.32 -0.78
CA PHE A 187 9.28 -10.62 -2.06
C PHE A 187 10.50 -11.52 -1.93
N CYS A 188 11.33 -11.28 -0.91
CA CYS A 188 12.56 -12.02 -0.72
C CYS A 188 12.35 -13.48 -0.29
N PHE A 189 11.13 -13.86 0.13
CA PHE A 189 10.76 -15.27 0.33
C PHE A 189 10.41 -16.02 -0.99
N PHE A 190 10.21 -15.30 -2.10
CA PHE A 190 9.85 -15.90 -3.39
C PHE A 190 11.04 -16.02 -4.36
N PHE A 191 12.26 -15.66 -3.93
CA PHE A 191 13.52 -15.97 -4.61
C PHE A 191 14.16 -17.23 -4.01
#